data_AF-A0A0G1QPB7-F1
#
_entry.id   AF-A0A0G1QPB7-F1
#
_cell.length_a   1.000
_cell.length_b   1.000
_cell.length_c   1.000
_cell.angle_alpha   90.00
_cell.angle_beta   90.00
_cell.angle_gamma   90.00
#
_symmetry.space_group_name_H-M   'P 1'
#
loop_
_entity.id
_entity.type
_entity.pdbx_description
1 polymer ?
#
loop_
_entity_poly.entity_id
_entity_poly.type
_entity_poly.pdbx_seq_one_letter_code
_entity_poly.pdbx_strand_id
1 'polypeptide(L)'
;MSSRAQIIATIGPASGTVELLRQLIAHQMDVMRLNFSWGTYEEHATYISNLRQVASESGKHIPIIQDLSGPREQETSGHHFDSAKDILTEKDLKDLAFGVEQGVDYIAMSYVGSADDIKRIKFEITKLEANIPVIA
;
A
#
# COMPACT_ATOMS: atom_id res chain seq x y z
N MET A 1 25.80 2.70 -16.75
CA MET A 1 25.15 3.88 -16.16
C MET A 1 24.19 3.39 -15.10
N SER A 2 24.32 3.82 -13.84
CA SER A 2 23.26 3.54 -12.86
C SER A 2 22.08 4.46 -13.17
N SER A 3 20.91 3.86 -13.38
CA SER A 3 19.66 4.62 -13.49
C SER A 3 19.40 5.38 -12.18
N ARG A 4 18.88 6.60 -12.27
CA ARG A 4 18.39 7.36 -11.10
C ARG A 4 16.92 7.09 -10.80
N ALA A 5 16.25 6.29 -11.63
CA ALA A 5 14.86 5.92 -11.39
C ALA A 5 14.77 5.01 -10.16
N GLN A 6 13.83 5.31 -9.27
CA GLN A 6 13.53 4.46 -8.12
C GLN A 6 12.69 3.25 -8.56
N ILE A 7 12.85 2.13 -7.87
CA ILE A 7 12.09 0.90 -8.09
C ILE A 7 11.08 0.71 -6.96
N ILE A 8 9.80 0.82 -7.31
CA ILE A 8 8.68 0.44 -6.45
C ILE A 8 8.26 -0.98 -6.85
N ALA A 9 8.41 -1.95 -5.95
CA ALA A 9 8.02 -3.34 -6.23
C ALA A 9 6.73 -3.69 -5.49
N THR A 10 5.76 -4.28 -6.21
CA THR A 10 4.57 -4.84 -5.57
C THR A 10 4.92 -6.20 -4.98
N ILE A 11 4.67 -6.36 -3.67
CA ILE A 11 5.00 -7.59 -2.94
C ILE A 11 3.75 -8.44 -2.74
N GLY A 12 3.94 -9.76 -2.84
CA GLY A 12 2.90 -10.77 -2.67
C GLY A 12 3.52 -12.16 -2.50
N PRO A 13 2.73 -13.24 -2.67
CA PRO A 13 3.19 -14.60 -2.39
C PRO A 13 4.48 -15.02 -3.12
N ALA A 14 4.67 -14.52 -4.35
CA ALA A 14 5.85 -14.83 -5.16
C ALA A 14 7.13 -14.10 -4.73
N SER A 15 7.05 -13.07 -3.88
CA SER A 15 8.18 -12.17 -3.56
C SER A 15 8.31 -11.79 -2.07
N GLY A 16 7.37 -12.20 -1.21
CA GLY A 16 7.30 -11.79 0.19
C GLY A 16 8.17 -12.57 1.18
N THR A 17 8.98 -13.53 0.71
CA THR A 17 9.90 -14.27 1.59
C THR A 17 11.12 -13.43 1.95
N VAL A 18 11.68 -13.66 3.12
CA VAL A 18 12.93 -13.01 3.59
C VAL A 18 14.05 -13.13 2.55
N GLU A 19 14.20 -14.30 1.94
CA GLU A 19 15.25 -14.54 0.93
C GLU A 19 15.06 -13.69 -0.32
N LEU A 20 13.84 -13.63 -0.89
CA LEU A 20 13.62 -12.82 -2.07
C LEU A 20 13.64 -11.31 -1.77
N LEU A 21 13.10 -10.88 -0.62
CA LEU A 21 13.19 -9.48 -0.23
C LEU A 21 14.64 -9.02 -0.09
N ARG A 22 15.54 -9.88 0.41
CA ARG A 22 16.98 -9.61 0.47
C ARG A 22 17.58 -9.43 -0.91
N GLN A 23 17.23 -10.30 -1.85
CA GLN A 23 17.68 -10.20 -3.23
C GLN A 23 17.15 -8.93 -3.90
N LEU A 24 15.87 -8.58 -3.69
CA LEU A 24 15.27 -7.37 -4.24
C LEU A 24 15.94 -6.11 -3.70
N ILE A 25 16.18 -6.01 -2.39
CA ILE A 25 16.87 -4.87 -1.77
C ILE A 25 18.33 -4.75 -2.24
N ALA A 26 19.02 -5.88 -2.46
CA ALA A 26 20.37 -5.90 -3.01
C ALA A 26 20.40 -5.41 -4.47
N HIS A 27 19.30 -5.60 -5.21
CA HIS A 27 19.13 -5.17 -6.61
C HIS A 27 18.31 -3.88 -6.75
N GLN A 28 18.39 -2.99 -5.77
CA GLN A 28 17.82 -1.63 -5.82
C GLN A 28 16.29 -1.55 -5.76
N MET A 29 15.60 -2.49 -5.11
CA MET A 29 14.23 -2.20 -4.67
C MET A 29 14.25 -1.06 -3.64
N ASP A 30 13.61 0.06 -3.95
CA ASP A 30 13.62 1.27 -3.13
C ASP A 30 12.37 1.41 -2.25
N VAL A 31 11.23 0.89 -2.71
CA VAL A 31 9.94 1.00 -2.01
C VAL A 31 9.16 -0.30 -2.18
N MET A 32 8.55 -0.77 -1.08
CA MET A 32 7.57 -1.86 -1.13
C MET A 32 6.17 -1.28 -1.35
N ARG A 33 5.45 -1.80 -2.34
CA ARG A 33 4.01 -1.57 -2.51
C ARG A 33 3.24 -2.82 -2.11
N LEU A 34 2.24 -2.64 -1.25
CA LEU A 34 1.26 -3.68 -0.92
C LEU A 34 -0.08 -3.33 -1.55
N ASN A 35 -0.58 -4.22 -2.41
CA ASN A 35 -1.86 -4.04 -3.07
C ASN A 35 -2.98 -4.66 -2.22
N PHE A 36 -3.80 -3.84 -1.58
CA PHE A 36 -4.88 -4.30 -0.71
C PHE A 36 -6.13 -4.75 -1.48
N SER A 37 -6.12 -4.70 -2.82
CA SER A 37 -7.13 -5.41 -3.62
C SER A 37 -7.06 -6.94 -3.43
N TRP A 38 -5.95 -7.45 -2.90
CA TRP A 38 -5.69 -8.87 -2.72
C TRP A 38 -5.03 -9.15 -1.37
N GLY A 39 -5.08 -10.42 -0.97
CA GLY A 39 -4.42 -10.92 0.23
C GLY A 39 -5.14 -10.58 1.53
N THR A 40 -4.63 -11.14 2.62
CA THR A 40 -5.16 -10.93 3.97
C THR A 40 -4.26 -10.01 4.80
N TYR A 41 -4.77 -9.49 5.91
CA TYR A 41 -3.95 -8.72 6.85
C TYR A 41 -2.82 -9.55 7.45
N GLU A 42 -3.00 -10.86 7.63
CA GLU A 42 -1.94 -11.76 8.11
C GLU A 42 -0.79 -11.87 7.10
N GLU A 43 -1.12 -12.00 5.81
CA GLU A 43 -0.13 -12.03 4.74
C GLU A 43 0.62 -10.70 4.64
N HIS A 44 -0.11 -9.58 4.62
CA HIS A 44 0.49 -8.24 4.56
C HIS A 44 1.37 -7.95 5.77
N ALA A 45 0.93 -8.29 6.99
CA ALA A 45 1.74 -8.14 8.21
C ALA A 45 3.03 -8.97 8.14
N THR A 46 2.95 -10.19 7.60
CA THR A 46 4.12 -11.04 7.36
C THR A 46 5.10 -10.39 6.40
N TYR A 47 4.61 -9.81 5.29
CA TYR A 47 5.47 -9.12 4.33
C TYR A 47 6.14 -7.87 4.93
N ILE A 48 5.41 -7.09 5.73
CA ILE A 48 5.93 -5.91 6.44
C ILE A 48 7.02 -6.32 7.43
N SER A 49 6.77 -7.37 8.23
CA SER A 49 7.75 -7.90 9.19
C SER A 49 9.02 -8.38 8.49
N ASN A 50 8.89 -9.18 7.43
CA ASN A 50 10.01 -9.69 6.65
C ASN A 50 10.82 -8.54 6.01
N LEU A 51 10.14 -7.52 5.46
CA LEU A 51 10.83 -6.36 4.88
C LEU A 51 11.64 -5.64 5.95
N ARG A 52 11.03 -5.34 7.10
CA ARG A 52 11.69 -4.61 8.20
C ARG A 52 12.91 -5.37 8.73
N GLN A 53 12.81 -6.69 8.86
CA GLN A 53 13.95 -7.54 9.21
C GLN A 53 15.11 -7.35 8.22
N VAL A 54 14.85 -7.57 6.92
CA VAL A 54 15.89 -7.54 5.88
C VAL A 54 16.45 -6.14 5.66
N ALA A 55 15.60 -5.11 5.75
CA ALA A 55 16.00 -3.71 5.65
C ALA A 55 16.95 -3.33 6.79
N SER A 56 16.63 -3.74 8.03
CA SER A 56 17.50 -3.55 9.19
C SER A 56 18.85 -4.28 9.04
N GLU A 57 18.85 -5.53 8.57
CA GLU A 57 20.08 -6.29 8.29
C GLU A 57 20.97 -5.58 7.25
N SER A 58 20.35 -4.90 6.29
CA SER A 58 21.03 -4.20 5.20
C SER A 58 21.43 -2.76 5.55
N GLY A 59 21.07 -2.26 6.74
CA GLY A 59 21.25 -0.85 7.13
C GLY A 59 20.48 0.13 6.24
N LYS A 60 19.40 -0.32 5.60
CA LYS A 60 18.56 0.49 4.70
C LYS A 60 17.20 0.69 5.34
N HIS A 61 16.58 1.84 5.06
CA HIS A 61 15.15 2.03 5.28
C HIS A 61 14.45 1.94 3.92
N ILE A 62 13.45 1.06 3.83
CA ILE A 62 12.67 0.82 2.62
C ILE A 62 11.22 1.23 2.93
N PRO A 63 10.72 2.35 2.37
CA PRO A 63 9.35 2.79 2.62
C PRO A 63 8.30 1.79 2.12
N ILE A 64 7.13 1.84 2.74
CA ILE A 64 5.99 0.97 2.45
C ILE A 64 4.81 1.83 1.98
N ILE A 65 4.31 1.53 0.78
CA ILE A 65 3.06 2.07 0.24
C ILE A 65 1.96 1.05 0.48
N GLN A 66 0.94 1.44 1.24
CA GLN A 66 -0.35 0.77 1.23
C GLN A 66 -1.18 1.30 0.06
N ASP A 67 -1.57 0.42 -0.86
CA ASP A 67 -2.42 0.78 -2.00
C ASP A 67 -3.85 0.27 -1.80
N LEU A 68 -4.77 1.20 -1.56
CA LEU A 68 -6.19 0.93 -1.27
C LEU A 68 -6.95 0.53 -2.54
N SER A 69 -7.88 -0.40 -2.38
CA SER A 69 -8.67 -0.97 -3.48
C SER A 69 -9.59 0.05 -4.17
N GLY A 70 -10.17 0.98 -3.42
CA GLY A 70 -11.24 1.85 -3.89
C GLY A 70 -12.52 1.06 -4.23
N PRO A 71 -13.49 1.68 -4.91
CA PRO A 71 -14.83 1.13 -5.12
C PRO A 71 -14.89 0.06 -6.23
N ARG A 72 -13.88 -0.81 -6.35
CA ARG A 72 -13.88 -1.90 -7.33
C ARG A 72 -14.99 -2.91 -7.00
N GLU A 73 -15.96 -3.03 -7.89
CA GLU A 73 -16.89 -4.16 -7.88
C GLU A 73 -16.18 -5.39 -8.47
N GLN A 74 -16.04 -6.46 -7.67
CA GLN A 74 -15.68 -7.77 -8.20
C GLN A 74 -16.94 -8.46 -8.73
N GLU A 75 -17.47 -7.99 -9.86
CA GLU A 75 -18.39 -8.82 -10.66
C GLU A 75 -17.59 -9.69 -11.62
N THR A 76 -18.04 -10.93 -11.83
CA THR A 76 -17.38 -11.98 -12.62
C THR A 76 -17.25 -11.62 -14.12
N SER A 77 -17.72 -10.44 -14.54
CA SER A 77 -17.77 -9.97 -15.91
C SER A 77 -17.59 -8.46 -16.01
N GLY A 78 -16.34 -8.00 -15.94
CA GLY A 78 -15.97 -6.62 -16.31
C GLY A 78 -15.83 -5.64 -15.13
N HIS A 79 -14.92 -4.68 -15.29
CA HIS A 79 -14.70 -3.59 -14.34
C HIS A 79 -15.63 -2.41 -14.69
N HIS A 80 -16.70 -2.22 -13.92
CA HIS A 80 -17.54 -1.03 -14.01
C HIS A 80 -17.25 -0.11 -12.81
N PHE A 81 -17.11 1.19 -13.07
CA PHE A 81 -16.99 2.23 -12.05
C PHE A 81 -18.36 2.87 -11.86
N ASP A 82 -18.95 2.70 -10.68
CA ASP A 82 -20.19 3.38 -10.32
C ASP A 82 -19.87 4.74 -9.68
N SER A 83 -20.17 5.82 -10.40
CA SER A 83 -19.95 7.20 -9.96
C SER A 83 -20.83 7.64 -8.78
N ALA A 84 -21.73 6.79 -8.28
CA ALA A 84 -22.65 7.12 -7.18
C ALA A 84 -22.19 6.63 -5.79
N LYS A 85 -21.13 5.81 -5.68
CA LYS A 85 -20.64 5.26 -4.40
C LYS A 85 -19.50 6.09 -3.81
N ASP A 86 -19.41 6.13 -2.48
CA ASP A 86 -18.26 6.73 -1.76
C ASP A 86 -16.96 6.10 -2.28
N ILE A 87 -16.00 6.97 -2.58
CA ILE A 87 -14.70 6.61 -3.15
C ILE A 87 -13.86 5.77 -2.17
N LEU A 88 -14.11 5.93 -0.87
CA LEU A 88 -13.58 5.05 0.17
C LEU A 88 -14.65 4.07 0.62
N THR A 89 -14.44 2.80 0.35
CA THR A 89 -15.34 1.73 0.80
C THR A 89 -15.15 1.44 2.29
N GLU A 90 -16.09 0.73 2.91
CA GLU A 90 -15.91 0.22 4.28
C GLU A 90 -14.65 -0.65 4.42
N LYS A 91 -14.30 -1.37 3.36
CA LYS A 91 -13.07 -2.16 3.31
C LYS A 91 -11.86 -1.23 3.31
N ASP A 92 -11.83 -0.18 2.48
CA ASP A 92 -10.72 0.77 2.45
C ASP A 92 -10.51 1.47 3.81
N LEU A 93 -11.58 1.74 4.56
CA LEU A 93 -11.48 2.31 5.92
C LEU A 93 -10.83 1.34 6.91
N LYS A 94 -11.16 0.05 6.84
CA LYS A 94 -10.53 -1.01 7.66
C LYS A 94 -9.07 -1.21 7.25
N ASP A 95 -8.81 -1.23 5.95
CA ASP A 95 -7.47 -1.35 5.40
C ASP A 95 -6.61 -0.19 5.86
N LEU A 96 -7.11 1.04 5.76
CA LEU A 96 -6.41 2.24 6.22
C LEU A 96 -6.03 2.15 7.70
N ALA A 97 -6.96 1.70 8.55
CA ALA A 97 -6.67 1.49 9.98
C ALA A 97 -5.56 0.46 10.19
N PHE A 98 -5.58 -0.66 9.45
CA PHE A 98 -4.51 -1.65 9.48
C PHE A 98 -3.16 -1.05 9.05
N GLY A 99 -3.12 -0.29 7.95
CA GLY A 99 -1.87 0.32 7.48
C GLY A 99 -1.28 1.31 8.48
N VAL A 100 -2.13 2.14 9.11
CA VAL A 100 -1.74 3.04 10.20
C VAL A 100 -1.16 2.25 11.37
N GLU A 101 -1.84 1.21 11.84
CA GLU A 101 -1.36 0.34 12.93
C GLU A 101 -0.02 -0.31 12.58
N GLN A 102 0.13 -0.79 11.34
CA GLN A 102 1.37 -1.38 10.88
C GLN A 102 2.48 -0.35 10.66
N GLY A 103 2.20 0.96 10.64
CA GLY A 103 3.17 2.01 10.42
C GLY A 103 3.70 2.05 8.97
N VAL A 104 2.81 2.04 7.99
CA VAL A 104 3.17 2.27 6.58
C VAL A 104 3.55 3.74 6.33
N ASP A 105 4.38 3.98 5.32
CA ASP A 105 4.97 5.30 5.06
C ASP A 105 4.12 6.15 4.10
N TYR A 106 3.30 5.51 3.26
CA TYR A 106 2.42 6.17 2.30
C TYR A 106 1.10 5.42 2.15
N ILE A 107 0.02 6.17 1.93
CA ILE A 107 -1.27 5.66 1.50
C ILE A 107 -1.49 6.05 0.04
N ALA A 108 -1.70 5.08 -0.85
CA ALA A 108 -2.15 5.32 -2.21
C ALA A 108 -3.67 5.14 -2.30
N MET A 109 -4.35 6.18 -2.78
CA MET A 109 -5.79 6.21 -2.98
C MET A 109 -6.10 6.00 -4.48
N SER A 110 -6.90 4.99 -4.77
CA SER A 110 -7.33 4.70 -6.16
C SER A 110 -8.54 5.54 -6.56
N TYR A 111 -8.74 5.73 -7.87
CA TYR A 111 -9.93 6.34 -8.49
C TYR A 111 -10.23 7.81 -8.13
N VAL A 112 -9.23 8.57 -7.67
CA VAL A 112 -9.39 9.99 -7.34
C VAL A 112 -9.95 10.79 -8.53
N GLY A 113 -11.09 11.44 -8.32
CA GLY A 113 -11.82 12.19 -9.35
C GLY A 113 -12.22 13.61 -8.91
N SER A 114 -12.11 13.94 -7.62
CA SER A 114 -12.52 15.23 -7.07
C SER A 114 -11.59 15.75 -5.98
N ALA A 115 -11.64 17.07 -5.74
CA ALA A 115 -10.94 17.67 -4.59
C ALA A 115 -11.54 17.21 -3.24
N ASP A 116 -12.79 16.78 -3.22
CA ASP A 116 -13.43 16.27 -2.01
C ASP A 116 -12.93 14.87 -1.65
N ASP A 117 -12.51 14.07 -2.63
CA ASP A 117 -11.87 12.76 -2.40
C ASP A 117 -10.56 12.94 -1.60
N ILE A 118 -9.75 13.95 -1.95
CA ILE A 118 -8.51 14.30 -1.24
C ILE A 118 -8.81 14.74 0.20
N LYS A 119 -9.88 15.52 0.41
CA LYS A 119 -10.30 15.93 1.76
C LYS A 119 -10.80 14.72 2.56
N ARG A 120 -11.52 13.81 1.91
CA ARG A 120 -12.09 12.60 2.52
C ARG A 120 -11.00 11.71 3.10
N ILE A 121 -9.99 11.35 2.32
CA ILE A 121 -8.89 10.49 2.80
C ILE A 121 -8.08 11.16 3.91
N LYS A 122 -7.81 12.48 3.80
CA LYS A 122 -7.13 13.23 4.86
C LYS A 122 -7.93 13.24 6.17
N PHE A 123 -9.25 13.39 6.08
CA PHE A 123 -10.13 13.35 7.24
C PHE A 123 -10.11 11.98 7.91
N GLU A 124 -10.16 10.88 7.15
CA GLU A 124 -10.08 9.52 7.70
C GLU A 124 -8.72 9.21 8.32
N ILE A 125 -7.61 9.64 7.71
CA ILE A 125 -6.26 9.53 8.31
C ILE A 125 -6.19 10.31 9.64
N THR A 126 -6.77 11.51 9.69
CA THR A 126 -6.78 12.35 10.91
C THR A 126 -7.57 11.71 12.04
N LYS A 127 -8.70 11.04 11.75
CA LYS A 127 -9.48 10.29 12.75
C LYS A 127 -8.69 9.16 13.40
N LEU A 128 -7.74 8.59 12.67
CA LEU A 128 -6.83 7.55 13.16
C LEU A 128 -5.61 8.14 13.90
N GLU A 129 -5.61 9.45 14.17
CA GLU A 129 -4.51 10.18 14.82
C GLU A 129 -3.17 10.05 14.07
N ALA A 130 -3.22 9.77 12.77
CA ALA A 130 -2.06 9.56 11.92
C ALA A 130 -1.76 10.79 11.04
N ASN A 131 -0.52 10.90 10.58
CA ASN A 131 -0.08 11.92 9.62
C ASN A 131 0.77 11.27 8.52
N ILE A 132 0.11 10.47 7.68
CA ILE A 132 0.75 9.71 6.60
C ILE A 132 0.52 10.44 5.26
N PRO A 133 1.58 10.67 4.45
CA PRO A 133 1.43 11.20 3.11
C PRO A 133 0.53 10.35 2.21
N VAL A 134 -0.23 11.02 1.35
CA VAL A 134 -1.16 10.38 0.39
C VAL A 134 -0.65 10.53 -1.03
N ILE A 135 -0.68 9.43 -1.78
CA ILE A 135 -0.52 9.38 -3.24
C ILE A 135 -1.95 9.29 -3.82
N ALA A 136 -2.35 10.29 -4.61
CA ALA A 136 -3.71 10.48 -5.11
C ALA A 136 -3.68 10.91 -6.58
#